data_AF-A0A154QEV9-F1
#
_entry.id   AF-A0A154QEV9-F1
#
_cell.length_a   1.000
_cell.length_b   1.000
_cell.length_c   1.000
_cell.angle_alpha   90.00
_cell.angle_beta   90.00
_cell.angle_gamma   90.00
#
_symmetry.space_group_name_H-M   'P 1'
#
loop_
_entity.id
_entity.type
_entity.pdbx_description
1 polymer ?
#
loop_
_entity_poly.entity_id
_entity_poly.type
_entity_poly.pdbx_seq_one_letter_code
_entity_poly.pdbx_strand_id
1 'polypeptide(L)'
;MVHCFAGCQVHDVLAAVGLQVGDLFARKDLRSMSPAERSQLRQAAMLPRWRAALDVLVTEASVVLIGANQLGDGQPLEDADLTRLRVAALRIFDAQEVLHAR
;
A
#
# COMPACT_ATOMS: atom_id res chain seq x y z
N MET A 1 10.60 11.72 2.14
CA MET A 1 10.33 13.03 1.52
C MET A 1 11.25 14.04 2.18
N VAL A 2 11.98 14.85 1.40
CA VAL A 2 12.84 15.92 1.91
C VAL A 2 12.11 17.24 1.69
N HIS A 3 11.93 18.03 2.74
CA HIS A 3 11.22 19.30 2.70
C HIS A 3 11.92 20.32 3.59
N CYS A 4 12.14 21.54 3.07
CA CYS A 4 12.69 22.64 3.84
C CYS A 4 11.55 23.53 4.36
N PHE A 5 11.39 23.58 5.68
CA PHE A 5 10.37 24.41 6.34
C PHE A 5 10.68 25.91 6.29
N ALA A 6 11.90 26.30 5.90
CA ALA A 6 12.28 27.70 5.68
C ALA A 6 12.05 28.18 4.24
N GLY A 7 11.48 27.34 3.36
CA GLY A 7 11.17 27.69 1.96
C GLY A 7 12.31 27.51 0.96
N CYS A 8 13.43 26.91 1.36
CA CYS A 8 14.55 26.67 0.44
C CYS A 8 14.22 25.59 -0.60
N GLN A 9 14.81 25.71 -1.78
CA GLN A 9 14.73 24.65 -2.77
C GLN A 9 15.51 23.42 -2.30
N VAL A 10 15.00 22.22 -2.61
CA VAL A 10 15.63 20.95 -2.20
C VAL A 10 17.07 20.86 -2.70
N HIS A 11 17.34 21.33 -3.92
CA HIS A 11 18.69 21.36 -4.49
C HIS A 11 19.68 22.19 -3.66
N ASP A 12 19.25 23.34 -3.15
CA ASP A 12 20.11 24.23 -2.35
C ASP A 12 20.46 23.60 -1.00
N VAL A 13 19.49 22.93 -0.37
CA VAL A 13 19.69 22.21 0.89
C VAL A 13 20.69 21.07 0.71
N LEU A 14 20.58 20.31 -0.38
CA LEU A 14 21.49 19.20 -0.66
C LEU A 14 22.90 19.70 -1.02
N ALA A 15 22.99 20.77 -1.82
CA ALA A 15 24.26 21.37 -2.21
C ALA A 15 25.04 21.91 -1.00
N ALA A 16 24.35 22.48 0.00
CA ALA A 16 24.98 22.98 1.22
C ALA A 16 25.70 21.88 2.02
N VAL A 17 25.26 20.63 1.91
CA VAL A 17 25.89 19.46 2.55
C VAL A 17 26.70 18.60 1.56
N GLY A 18 26.94 19.10 0.34
CA GLY A 18 27.72 18.40 -0.68
C GLY A 18 27.05 17.16 -1.26
N LEU A 19 25.72 17.04 -1.16
CA LEU A 19 24.94 15.93 -1.69
C LEU A 19 24.22 16.30 -2.99
N GLN A 20 23.98 15.30 -3.84
CA GLN A 20 23.07 15.40 -4.98
C GLN A 20 21.74 14.70 -4.69
N VAL A 21 20.70 15.03 -5.45
CA VAL A 21 19.37 14.38 -5.33
C VAL A 21 19.48 12.85 -5.47
N GLY A 22 20.37 12.38 -6.35
CA GLY A 22 20.59 10.95 -6.55
C GLY A 22 21.19 10.23 -5.33
N ASP A 23 21.80 10.95 -4.40
CA ASP A 23 22.42 10.38 -3.20
C ASP A 23 21.40 10.16 -2.07
N LEU A 24 20.19 10.72 -2.20
CA LEU A 24 19.07 10.42 -1.31
C LEU A 24 18.52 9.00 -1.49
N PHE A 25 18.92 8.31 -2.55
CA PHE A 25 18.44 6.98 -2.88
C PHE A 25 19.59 5.98 -2.78
N ALA A 26 19.35 4.88 -2.07
CA ALA A 26 20.30 3.76 -2.07
C ALA A 26 20.42 3.20 -3.49
N ARG A 27 21.59 3.40 -4.13
CA ARG A 27 21.89 2.86 -5.45
C ARG A 27 22.05 1.34 -5.31
N LYS A 28 21.05 0.58 -5.77
CA LYS A 28 21.18 -0.88 -5.89
C LYS A 28 21.80 -1.20 -7.23
N ASP A 29 23.01 -1.75 -7.25
CA ASP A 29 23.65 -2.18 -8.49
C ASP A 29 23.02 -3.48 -8.98
N LEU A 30 21.97 -3.36 -9.78
CA LEU A 30 21.25 -4.50 -10.35
C LEU A 30 22.10 -5.32 -11.33
N ARG A 31 23.23 -4.78 -11.84
CA ARG A 31 24.08 -5.45 -12.83
C ARG A 31 25.04 -6.46 -12.20
N SER A 32 25.50 -6.20 -10.98
CA SER A 32 26.35 -7.12 -10.23
C SER A 32 25.57 -8.18 -9.46
N MET A 33 24.26 -8.01 -9.28
CA MET A 33 23.41 -8.99 -8.59
C MET A 33 23.24 -10.28 -9.40
N SER A 34 23.46 -11.40 -8.73
CA SER A 34 23.09 -12.73 -9.21
C SER A 34 21.59 -12.83 -9.52
N PRO A 35 21.16 -13.78 -10.37
CA PRO A 35 19.73 -14.03 -10.59
C PRO A 35 18.94 -14.29 -9.30
N ALA A 36 19.55 -14.94 -8.31
CA ALA A 36 18.93 -15.24 -7.02
C ALA A 36 18.68 -13.97 -6.20
N GLU A 37 19.68 -13.09 -6.08
CA GLU A 37 19.54 -11.80 -5.37
C GLU A 37 18.50 -10.89 -6.03
N ARG A 38 18.45 -10.87 -7.37
CA ARG A 38 17.40 -10.14 -8.10
C ARG A 38 16.01 -10.70 -7.83
N SER A 39 15.89 -12.03 -7.69
CA SER A 39 14.63 -12.68 -7.33
C SER A 39 14.18 -12.32 -5.91
N GLN A 40 15.10 -12.39 -4.94
CA GLN A 40 14.83 -11.99 -3.56
C GLN A 40 14.46 -10.51 -3.45
N LEU A 41 15.13 -9.63 -4.20
CA LEU A 41 14.80 -8.20 -4.22
C LEU A 41 13.37 -7.96 -4.74
N ARG A 42 12.95 -8.67 -5.80
CA ARG A 42 11.57 -8.59 -6.31
C ARG A 42 10.57 -9.07 -5.27
N GLN A 43 10.83 -10.21 -4.62
CA GLN A 43 9.95 -10.72 -3.56
C GLN A 43 9.86 -9.75 -2.38
N ALA A 44 10.98 -9.18 -1.94
CA ALA A 44 11.01 -8.20 -0.87
C ALA A 44 10.24 -6.91 -1.23
N ALA A 45 10.21 -6.52 -2.51
CA ALA A 45 9.42 -5.39 -2.98
C ALA A 45 7.90 -5.66 -2.98
N MET A 46 7.47 -6.94 -2.99
CA MET A 46 6.05 -7.31 -2.92
C MET A 46 5.52 -7.31 -1.49
N LEU A 47 6.36 -7.56 -0.48
CA LEU A 47 5.94 -7.64 0.92
C LEU A 47 5.16 -6.41 1.43
N PRO A 48 5.59 -5.15 1.17
CA PRO A 48 4.82 -3.98 1.59
C PRO A 48 3.45 -3.88 0.90
N ARG A 49 3.37 -4.27 -0.38
CA ARG A 49 2.13 -4.25 -1.16
C ARG A 49 1.15 -5.28 -0.64
N TRP A 50 1.63 -6.49 -0.36
CA TRP A 50 0.82 -7.55 0.24
C TRP A 50 0.36 -7.18 1.64
N ARG A 51 1.22 -6.57 2.46
CA ARG A 51 0.81 -6.10 3.80
C ARG A 51 -0.33 -5.10 3.70
N ALA A 52 -0.22 -4.10 2.83
CA ALA A 52 -1.29 -3.12 2.62
C ALA A 52 -2.60 -3.77 2.15
N ALA A 53 -2.54 -4.74 1.22
CA ALA A 53 -3.72 -5.48 0.77
C ALA A 53 -4.36 -6.31 1.89
N LEU A 54 -3.55 -6.97 2.72
CA LEU A 54 -4.03 -7.73 3.88
C LEU A 54 -4.69 -6.82 4.92
N ASP A 55 -4.14 -5.65 5.20
CA ASP A 55 -4.71 -4.68 6.15
C ASP A 55 -6.10 -4.20 5.68
N VAL A 56 -6.25 -3.98 4.36
CA VAL A 56 -7.56 -3.69 3.75
C VAL A 56 -8.52 -4.86 3.92
N LEU A 57 -8.09 -6.08 3.58
CA LEU A 57 -8.95 -7.26 3.70
C LEU A 57 -9.45 -7.47 5.13
N VAL A 58 -8.61 -7.29 6.14
CA VAL A 58 -9.01 -7.42 7.55
C VAL A 58 -10.15 -6.47 7.88
N THR A 59 -10.00 -5.19 7.53
CA THR A 59 -11.00 -4.16 7.84
C THR A 59 -12.30 -4.40 7.09
N GLU A 60 -12.21 -4.65 5.78
CA GLU A 60 -13.37 -4.74 4.91
C GLU A 60 -14.13 -6.06 5.10
N ALA A 61 -13.43 -7.16 5.42
CA ALA A 61 -14.08 -8.41 5.79
C ALA A 61 -14.90 -8.28 7.08
N SER A 62 -14.44 -7.49 8.07
CA SER A 62 -15.23 -7.21 9.27
C SER A 62 -16.53 -6.46 8.95
N VAL A 63 -16.48 -5.48 8.04
CA VAL A 63 -17.67 -4.75 7.59
C VAL A 63 -18.66 -5.69 6.89
N VAL A 64 -18.17 -6.55 6.00
CA VAL A 64 -19.01 -7.55 5.33
C VAL A 64 -19.62 -8.52 6.33
N LEU A 65 -18.84 -8.99 7.30
CA LEU A 65 -19.32 -9.90 8.34
C LEU A 65 -20.45 -9.28 9.18
N ILE A 66 -20.29 -8.02 9.61
CA ILE A 66 -21.33 -7.31 10.38
C ILE A 66 -22.62 -7.18 9.56
N GLY A 67 -22.52 -6.69 8.33
CA GLY A 67 -23.69 -6.53 7.46
C GLY A 67 -24.37 -7.85 7.12
N ALA A 68 -23.58 -8.91 6.90
CA ALA A 68 -24.10 -10.25 6.64
C ALA A 68 -24.86 -10.83 7.84
N ASN A 69 -24.34 -10.66 9.06
CA ASN A 69 -25.03 -11.12 10.27
C ASN A 69 -26.34 -10.35 10.50
N GLN A 70 -26.32 -9.02 10.36
CA GLN A 70 -27.52 -8.20 10.52
C GLN A 70 -28.63 -8.61 9.54
N LEU A 71 -28.29 -8.82 8.27
CA LEU A 71 -29.23 -9.33 7.27
C LEU A 71 -29.71 -10.76 7.60
N GLY A 72 -28.81 -11.61 8.10
CA GLY A 72 -29.14 -12.98 8.55
C GLY A 72 -30.13 -13.00 9.72
N ASP A 73 -30.07 -12.01 10.60
CA ASP A 73 -31.01 -11.79 11.70
C ASP A 73 -32.35 -11.15 11.24
N GLY A 74 -32.53 -10.98 9.93
CA GLY A 74 -33.72 -10.37 9.33
C GLY A 74 -33.83 -8.87 9.56
N GLN A 75 -32.75 -8.21 10.03
CA GLN A 75 -32.72 -6.77 10.21
C GLN A 75 -32.27 -6.11 8.89
N PRO A 76 -33.05 -5.16 8.36
CA PRO A 76 -32.64 -4.43 7.17
C PRO A 76 -31.42 -3.55 7.48
N LEU A 77 -30.59 -3.34 6.46
CA LEU A 77 -29.51 -2.35 6.49
C LEU A 77 -30.04 -1.00 6.02
N GLU A 78 -29.61 0.07 6.68
CA GLU A 78 -29.89 1.44 6.23
C GLU A 78 -29.03 1.80 5.02
N ASP A 79 -29.41 2.85 4.29
CA ASP A 79 -28.72 3.26 3.06
C ASP A 79 -27.22 3.56 3.26
N ALA A 80 -26.86 4.11 4.43
CA ALA A 80 -25.47 4.37 4.79
C ALA A 80 -24.68 3.06 4.92
N ASP A 81 -25.25 2.05 5.57
CA ASP A 81 -24.62 0.74 5.77
C ASP A 81 -24.55 -0.05 4.46
N LEU A 82 -25.60 0.00 3.63
CA LEU A 82 -25.59 -0.57 2.28
C LEU A 82 -24.49 0.05 1.42
N THR A 83 -24.33 1.37 1.48
CA THR A 83 -23.26 2.07 0.77
C THR A 83 -21.89 1.62 1.29
N ARG A 84 -21.72 1.53 2.60
CA ARG A 84 -20.47 1.09 3.23
C ARG A 84 -20.13 -0.36 2.87
N LEU A 85 -21.13 -1.24 2.78
CA LEU A 85 -20.99 -2.64 2.39
C LEU A 85 -20.53 -2.78 0.93
N ARG A 86 -21.09 -1.97 0.03
CA ARG A 86 -20.66 -1.92 -1.38
C ARG A 86 -19.21 -1.45 -1.52
N VAL A 87 -18.82 -0.42 -0.77
CA VAL A 87 -17.42 0.03 -0.73
C VAL A 87 -16.50 -1.07 -0.20
N ALA A 88 -16.93 -1.81 0.82
CA ALA A 88 -16.15 -2.94 1.34
C ALA A 88 -15.93 -4.03 0.28
N ALA A 89 -16.99 -4.42 -0.43
CA ALA A 89 -16.89 -5.41 -1.49
C ALA A 89 -15.91 -5.00 -2.60
N LEU A 90 -15.95 -3.73 -3.03
CA LEU A 90 -15.01 -3.20 -4.02
C LEU A 90 -13.56 -3.23 -3.52
N ARG A 91 -13.31 -2.79 -2.28
CA ARG A 91 -11.96 -2.78 -1.72
C ARG A 91 -11.39 -4.17 -1.50
N ILE A 92 -12.24 -5.15 -1.18
CA ILE A 92 -11.85 -6.57 -1.14
C ILE A 92 -11.41 -7.03 -2.52
N PHE A 93 -12.18 -6.71 -3.57
CA PHE A 93 -11.82 -7.03 -4.94
C PHE A 93 -10.45 -6.43 -5.33
N ASP A 94 -10.24 -5.14 -5.08
CA ASP A 94 -8.96 -4.47 -5.38
C ASP A 94 -7.79 -5.12 -4.61
N ALA A 95 -7.99 -5.46 -3.33
CA ALA A 95 -6.97 -6.11 -2.52
C ALA A 95 -6.63 -7.52 -3.04
N GLN A 96 -7.62 -8.27 -3.53
CA GLN A 96 -7.39 -9.57 -4.15
C GLN A 96 -6.54 -9.46 -5.42
N GLU A 97 -6.75 -8.44 -6.26
CA GLU A 97 -5.90 -8.22 -7.43
C GLU A 97 -4.43 -7.98 -7.05
N VAL A 98 -4.18 -7.21 -5.98
CA VAL A 98 -2.81 -6.98 -5.48
C VAL A 98 -2.15 -8.27 -5.00
N LEU A 99 -2.91 -9.17 -4.37
CA LEU A 99 -2.39 -10.44 -3.88
C LEU A 99 -2.16 -11.47 -5.00
N HIS A 100 -2.92 -11.38 -6.09
CA HIS A 100 -2.78 -12.28 -7.25
C HIS A 100 -1.76 -11.79 -8.28
N ALA A 101 -1.42 -10.50 -8.28
CA ALA A 101 -0.40 -9.94 -9.16
C ALA A 101 0.97 -10.61 -8.90
N ARG A 102 1.49 -11.33 -9.89
CA ARG A 102 2.81 -11.98 -9.88
C ARG A 102 3.92 -11.06 -10.37
#